data_AF-A0A0A9FF55-F1
#
_entry.id   AF-A0A0A9FF55-F1
#
_cell.length_a   1.000
_cell.length_b   1.000
_cell.length_c   1.000
_cell.angle_alpha   90.00
_cell.angle_beta   90.00
_cell.angle_gamma   90.00
#
_symmetry.space_group_name_H-M   'P 1'
#
loop_
_entity.id
_entity.type
_entity.pdbx_description
1 polymer ?
#
loop_
_entity_poly.entity_id
_entity_poly.type
_entity_poly.pdbx_seq_one_letter_code
_entity_poly.pdbx_strand_id
1 'polypeptide(L)'
;MSVHDCARSPFSIVVITEVCNGANTKFWTNQWLNGLSIKVLAPHLFACVTKQRANKRTVQEALEDSRWLQDIQGHYSVDIR
;
A
#
# COMPACT_ATOMS: atom_id res chain seq x y z
N MET A 1 18.99 32.70 40.83
CA MET A 1 18.14 32.72 39.62
C MET A 1 18.18 31.32 39.05
N SER A 2 17.35 30.42 39.58
CA SER A 2 15.99 30.11 39.13
C SER A 2 15.98 29.14 37.96
N VAL A 3 15.49 27.94 38.30
CA VAL A 3 14.87 26.89 37.49
C VAL A 3 15.72 26.28 36.36
N HIS A 4 16.26 25.09 36.64
CA HIS A 4 16.54 24.13 35.59
C HIS A 4 15.20 23.66 35.03
N ASP A 5 14.91 24.14 33.83
CA ASP A 5 13.70 23.87 33.07
C ASP A 5 13.52 22.36 32.90
N CYS A 6 12.45 21.84 33.49
CA CYS A 6 11.99 20.48 33.34
C CYS A 6 11.43 20.29 31.92
N ALA A 7 12.29 20.12 30.93
CA ALA A 7 11.87 19.83 29.56
C ALA A 7 11.42 18.36 29.47
N ARG A 8 10.12 18.18 29.72
CA ARG A 8 9.33 16.95 29.57
C ARG A 8 9.60 16.29 28.21
N SER A 9 10.17 15.09 28.26
CA SER A 9 10.38 14.23 27.09
C SER A 9 9.06 13.97 26.35
N PRO A 10 8.95 14.24 25.04
CA PRO A 10 7.79 13.83 24.27
C PRO A 10 7.93 12.33 24.01
N PHE A 11 7.21 11.52 24.79
CA PHE A 11 7.03 10.10 24.47
C PHE A 11 6.35 10.00 23.11
N SER A 12 7.15 9.76 22.08
CA SER A 12 6.68 9.51 20.72
C SER A 12 6.16 8.08 20.69
N ILE A 13 4.86 7.93 20.98
CA ILE A 13 4.20 6.64 20.86
C ILE A 13 4.01 6.37 19.36
N VAL A 14 4.89 5.54 18.80
CA VAL A 14 4.72 5.05 17.44
C VAL A 14 3.84 3.81 17.54
N VAL A 15 2.57 3.95 17.16
CA VAL A 15 1.69 2.79 16.98
C VAL A 15 2.11 2.14 15.68
N ILE A 16 3.11 1.26 15.75
CA ILE A 16 3.39 0.32 14.66
C ILE A 16 2.23 -0.68 14.72
N THR A 17 1.15 -0.38 14.00
CA THR A 17 0.13 -1.39 13.73
C THR A 17 0.84 -2.52 13.02
N GLU A 18 0.96 -3.64 13.72
CA GLU A 18 1.31 -4.93 13.17
C GLU A 18 0.57 -5.07 11.83
N VAL A 19 1.30 -5.34 10.75
CA VAL A 19 0.70 -5.59 9.44
C VAL A 19 -0.03 -6.93 9.58
N CYS A 20 -1.24 -6.90 10.15
CA CYS A 20 -2.10 -8.06 10.35
C CYS A 20 -2.39 -8.67 8.99
N ASN A 21 -1.63 -9.70 8.61
CA ASN A 21 -1.89 -10.60 7.48
C ASN A 21 -2.08 -9.93 6.10
N GLY A 22 -2.04 -8.60 5.98
CA GLY A 22 -2.45 -7.89 4.77
C GLY A 22 -3.94 -8.06 4.40
N ALA A 23 -4.75 -8.77 5.20
CA ALA A 23 -6.12 -9.16 4.89
C ALA A 23 -7.12 -7.98 4.88
N ASN A 24 -6.83 -6.91 5.61
CA ASN A 24 -7.66 -5.70 5.65
C ASN A 24 -6.98 -4.49 4.99
N THR A 25 -5.76 -4.67 4.48
CA THR A 25 -4.96 -3.59 3.89
C THR A 25 -5.08 -3.65 2.38
N LYS A 26 -5.45 -2.55 1.73
CA LYS A 26 -5.62 -2.51 0.27
C LYS A 26 -4.29 -2.48 -0.45
N PHE A 27 -4.10 -3.39 -1.42
CA PHE A 27 -2.84 -3.51 -2.15
C PHE A 27 -2.51 -2.28 -2.98
N TRP A 28 -3.50 -1.68 -3.65
CA TRP A 28 -3.23 -0.59 -4.59
C TRP A 28 -3.16 0.79 -3.95
N THR A 29 -3.98 1.03 -2.92
CA THR A 29 -4.21 2.38 -2.37
C THR A 29 -3.60 2.61 -0.99
N ASN A 30 -3.41 1.57 -0.18
CA ASN A 30 -2.90 1.75 1.17
C ASN A 30 -1.37 1.82 1.18
N GLN A 31 -0.83 2.47 2.21
CA GLN A 31 0.59 2.70 2.41
C GLN A 31 1.28 1.50 3.08
N TRP A 32 1.24 0.34 2.41
CA TRP A 32 1.71 -0.91 2.99
C TRP A 32 3.13 -1.30 2.54
N LEU A 33 3.65 -0.68 1.47
CA LEU A 33 4.98 -0.94 0.94
C LEU A 33 5.92 0.19 1.34
N ASN A 34 6.73 -0.04 2.38
CA ASN A 34 7.66 0.95 2.94
C ASN A 34 6.98 2.29 3.32
N GLY A 35 5.73 2.22 3.80
CA GLY A 35 4.95 3.41 4.13
C GLY A 35 4.41 4.16 2.90
N LEU A 36 4.51 3.60 1.70
CA LEU A 36 3.97 4.15 0.45
C LEU A 36 2.96 3.18 -0.17
N SER A 37 2.07 3.74 -0.99
CA SER A 37 1.11 2.96 -1.77
C SER A 37 1.63 2.69 -3.18
N ILE A 38 1.17 1.61 -3.80
CA ILE A 38 1.51 1.28 -5.19
C ILE A 38 1.04 2.40 -6.14
N LYS A 39 -0.08 3.06 -5.85
CA LYS A 39 -0.54 4.25 -6.58
C LYS A 39 0.53 5.35 -6.63
N VAL A 40 1.27 5.56 -5.55
CA VAL A 40 2.33 6.59 -5.47
C VAL A 40 3.61 6.09 -6.15
N LEU A 41 3.98 4.83 -5.91
CA LEU A 41 5.21 4.26 -6.44
C LEU A 41 5.17 3.99 -7.95
N ALA A 42 4.00 3.61 -8.47
CA ALA A 42 3.80 3.21 -9.86
C ALA A 42 2.46 3.75 -10.39
N PRO A 43 2.34 5.07 -10.63
CA PRO A 43 1.09 5.70 -11.06
C PRO A 43 0.61 5.18 -12.42
N HIS A 44 1.53 4.87 -13.34
CA HIS A 44 1.21 4.30 -14.66
C HIS A 44 0.63 2.89 -14.54
N LEU A 45 1.18 2.06 -13.65
CA LEU A 45 0.65 0.73 -13.38
C LEU A 45 -0.74 0.80 -12.76
N PHE A 46 -0.92 1.70 -11.79
CA PHE A 46 -2.21 1.92 -11.15
C PHE A 46 -3.29 2.42 -12.12
N ALA A 47 -2.91 3.21 -13.14
CA ALA A 47 -3.83 3.67 -14.17
C ALA A 47 -4.43 2.54 -15.01
N CYS A 48 -3.72 1.41 -15.15
CA CYS A 48 -4.22 0.20 -15.80
C CYS A 48 -5.16 -0.61 -14.92
N VAL A 49 -5.37 -0.26 -13.64
CA VAL A 49 -6.20 -1.04 -12.72
C VAL A 49 -7.58 -0.39 -12.59
N THR A 50 -8.64 -1.19 -12.71
CA THR A 50 -10.00 -0.68 -12.46
C THR A 50 -10.17 -0.22 -11.01
N LYS A 51 -10.94 0.85 -10.81
CA LYS A 51 -11.29 1.35 -9.46
C LYS A 51 -11.90 0.26 -8.57
N GLN A 52 -12.72 -0.63 -9.14
CA GLN A 52 -13.33 -1.73 -8.40
C GLN A 52 -12.29 -2.70 -7.84
N ARG A 53 -11.31 -3.10 -8.66
CA ARG A 53 -10.24 -4.01 -8.22
C ARG A 53 -9.28 -3.32 -7.25
N ALA A 54 -8.90 -2.09 -7.53
CA ALA A 54 -8.08 -1.27 -6.64
C ALA A 54 -8.67 -1.17 -5.21
N ASN A 55 -10.00 -1.00 -5.11
CA ASN A 55 -10.68 -0.84 -3.83
C ASN A 55 -11.01 -2.16 -3.12
N LYS A 56 -11.06 -3.29 -3.83
CA LYS A 56 -11.37 -4.59 -3.24
C LYS A 56 -10.11 -5.33 -2.83
N ARG A 57 -9.10 -5.36 -3.70
CA ARG A 57 -7.90 -6.19 -3.55
C ARG A 57 -7.13 -5.85 -2.29
N THR A 58 -6.96 -6.86 -1.44
CA THR A 58 -6.13 -6.80 -0.24
C THR A 58 -4.70 -7.22 -0.54
N VAL A 59 -3.75 -6.88 0.33
CA VAL A 59 -2.34 -7.28 0.19
C VAL A 59 -2.20 -8.80 0.20
N GLN A 60 -2.94 -9.47 1.09
CA GLN A 60 -2.95 -10.94 1.16
C GLN A 60 -3.36 -11.55 -0.18
N GLU A 61 -4.54 -11.16 -0.69
CA GLU A 61 -5.08 -11.70 -1.94
C GLU A 61 -4.23 -11.33 -3.15
N ALA A 62 -3.55 -10.19 -3.12
CA ALA A 62 -2.71 -9.72 -4.22
C ALA A 62 -1.42 -10.54 -4.33
N LEU A 63 -0.77 -10.81 -3.19
CA LEU A 63 0.49 -11.53 -3.14
C LEU A 63 0.28 -13.05 -3.28
N GLU A 64 -0.88 -13.56 -2.86
CA GLU A 64 -1.28 -14.95 -3.13
C GLU A 64 -1.34 -15.20 -4.64
N ASP A 65 -0.54 -16.17 -5.11
CA ASP A 65 -0.39 -16.56 -6.52
C ASP A 65 -0.10 -15.39 -7.49
N SER A 66 0.44 -14.27 -7.01
CA SER A 66 0.63 -13.05 -7.81
C SER A 66 -0.66 -12.55 -8.49
N ARG A 67 -1.83 -12.74 -7.87
CA ARG A 67 -3.14 -12.35 -8.43
C ARG A 67 -3.28 -10.87 -8.73
N TRP A 68 -2.44 -10.00 -8.15
CA TRP A 68 -2.39 -8.59 -8.51
C TRP A 68 -2.17 -8.35 -10.02
N LEU A 69 -1.49 -9.27 -10.71
CA LEU A 69 -1.33 -9.20 -12.18
C LEU A 69 -2.66 -9.24 -12.93
N GLN A 70 -3.64 -9.99 -12.41
CA GLN A 70 -4.99 -10.07 -13.00
C GLN A 70 -5.79 -8.76 -12.84
N ASP A 71 -5.33 -7.85 -11.99
CA ASP A 71 -5.99 -6.57 -11.79
C ASP A 71 -5.57 -5.53 -12.84
N ILE A 72 -4.44 -5.75 -13.50
CA ILE A 72 -3.92 -4.91 -14.56
C ILE A 72 -4.72 -5.17 -15.83
N GLN A 73 -5.41 -4.14 -16.32
CA GLN A 73 -6.03 -4.14 -17.63
C GLN A 73 -4.95 -3.89 -18.69
N GLY A 74 -4.39 -4.97 -19.21
CA GLY A 74 -3.64 -4.97 -20.45
C GLY A 74 -4.53 -5.52 -21.56
N HIS A 75 -4.70 -4.76 -22.63
CA HIS A 75 -5.15 -5.30 -23.90
C HIS A 75 -4.11 -6.34 -24.33
N TYR A 76 -4.35 -7.63 -24.06
CA TYR A 76 -3.53 -8.73 -24.58
C TYR A 76 -3.73 -8.84 -26.10
N SER A 77 -3.49 -7.77 -26.87
CA SER A 77 -3.17 -7.92 -28.29
C SER A 77 -1.67 -8.07 -28.35
N VAL A 78 -1.20 -9.25 -27.98
CA VAL A 78 0.03 -9.76 -28.58
C VAL A 78 -0.32 -9.94 -30.05
N ASP A 79 -0.04 -8.93 -30.86
CA ASP A 79 0.05 -9.11 -32.30
C ASP A 79 1.29 -9.98 -32.52
N ILE A 80 1.06 -11.29 -32.59
CA ILE A 80 2.05 -12.23 -33.08
C ILE A 80 2.14 -12.03 -34.59
N ARG A 81 3.07 -11.18 -35.01
CA ARG A 81 3.51 -11.12 -36.41
C ARG A 81 4.85 -11.83 -36.58
#